data_AF-A0A956IBE2-F1
#
_entry.id   AF-A0A956IBE2-F1
#
_cell.length_a   1.000
_cell.length_b   1.000
_cell.length_c   1.000
_cell.angle_alpha   90.00
_cell.angle_beta   90.00
_cell.angle_gamma   90.00
#
_symmetry.space_group_name_H-M   'P 1'
#
loop_
_entity.id
_entity.type
_entity.pdbx_description
1 polymer ?
#
loop_
_entity_poly.entity_id
_entity_poly.type
_entity_poly.pdbx_seq_one_letter_code
_entity_poly.pdbx_strand_id
1 'polypeptide(L)' 'MSDALVRIVAAGDTHIGLREHNEDAILLRRELELYALADGAGGENAGNVASNLALTTIAHRFEETQS' A
#
# COMPACT_ATOMS: atom_id res chain seq x y z
N MET A 1 6.97 -24.31 21.08
CA MET A 1 5.97 -23.33 20.64
C MET A 1 5.78 -23.55 19.16
N SER A 2 4.60 -24.00 18.73
CA SER A 2 4.36 -24.23 17.30
C SER A 2 4.36 -22.88 16.62
N ASP A 3 5.38 -22.64 15.81
CA ASP A 3 5.40 -21.56 14.84
C ASP A 3 4.28 -21.90 13.84
N ALA A 4 3.09 -21.36 14.05
CA ALA A 4 2.01 -21.53 13.11
C ALA A 4 2.42 -20.77 11.85
N LEU A 5 2.96 -21.50 10.87
CA LEU A 5 3.35 -20.96 9.57
C LEU A 5 2.11 -20.44 8.86
N VAL A 6 1.84 -19.14 9.00
CA VAL A 6 0.78 -18.46 8.26
C VAL A 6 1.29 -18.19 6.86
N ARG A 7 0.74 -18.91 5.87
CA ARG A 7 0.98 -18.60 4.46
C ARG A 7 0.08 -17.43 4.04
N ILE A 8 0.66 -16.25 3.88
CA ILE A 8 -0.05 -15.09 3.32
C ILE A 8 -0.02 -15.16 1.79
N VAL A 9 -1.20 -15.11 1.17
CA VAL A 9 -1.40 -14.87 -0.26
C VAL A 9 -2.22 -13.60 -0.38
N ALA A 10 -1.71 -12.60 -1.09
CA ALA A 10 -2.36 -11.32 -1.24
C ALA A 10 -2.55 -10.99 -2.73
N ALA A 11 -3.66 -10.31 -3.01
CA ALA A 11 -3.99 -9.68 -4.28
C ALA A 11 -4.67 -8.35 -3.96
N GLY A 12 -4.69 -7.43 -4.92
CA GLY A 12 -5.19 -6.08 -4.72
C GLY A 12 -5.85 -5.58 -5.99
N ASP A 13 -6.97 -4.90 -5.81
CA ASP A 13 -7.73 -4.22 -6.84
C ASP A 13 -8.38 -2.98 -6.22
N THR A 14 -8.50 -1.90 -6.98
CA THR A 14 -9.14 -0.67 -6.52
C THR A 14 -9.97 -0.06 -7.64
N HIS A 15 -11.07 0.60 -7.27
CA HIS A 15 -11.97 1.26 -8.18
C HIS A 15 -12.29 2.67 -7.71
N ILE A 16 -12.22 3.62 -8.64
CA ILE A 16 -12.56 5.03 -8.46
C ILE A 16 -13.98 5.30 -7.90
N GLY A 17 -14.93 4.40 -8.15
CA GLY A 17 -16.34 4.62 -7.81
C GLY A 17 -16.93 5.83 -8.55
N LEU A 18 -17.60 6.71 -7.81
CA LEU A 18 -18.27 7.92 -8.35
C LEU A 18 -17.41 9.19 -8.26
N ARG A 19 -16.11 9.06 -7.97
CA ARG A 19 -15.18 10.19 -7.84
C ARG A 19 -14.51 10.52 -9.18
N GLU A 20 -13.96 11.72 -9.31
CA GLU A 20 -13.19 12.12 -10.50
C GLU A 20 -11.77 11.55 -10.51
N HIS A 21 -11.20 11.33 -9.32
CA HIS A 21 -9.89 10.72 -9.13
C HIS A 21 -9.97 9.59 -8.11
N ASN A 22 -9.21 8.52 -8.35
CA ASN A 22 -8.99 7.48 -7.37
C ASN A 22 -7.81 7.88 -6.50
N GLU A 23 -8.07 8.12 -5.22
CA GLU A 23 -7.05 8.51 -4.25
C GLU A 23 -6.57 7.32 -3.41
N ASP A 24 -7.11 6.11 -3.65
CA ASP A 24 -6.66 4.88 -3.04
C ASP A 24 -5.39 4.36 -3.71
N ALA A 25 -4.45 3.84 -2.91
CA ALA A 25 -3.26 3.14 -3.37
C ALA A 25 -3.08 1.82 -2.63
N ILE A 26 -2.59 0.80 -3.33
CA ILE A 26 -2.34 -0.55 -2.78
C ILE A 26 -0.86 -0.89 -2.96
N LEU A 27 -0.24 -1.45 -1.91
CA LEU A 27 1.12 -1.97 -1.92
C LEU A 27 1.11 -3.46 -1.58
N LEU A 28 1.63 -4.28 -2.49
CA LEU A 28 1.87 -5.71 -2.26
C LEU A 28 3.33 -6.03 -2.54
N ARG A 29 4.13 -6.25 -1.49
CA ARG A 29 5.56 -6.56 -1.55
C ARG A 29 5.84 -7.82 -0.77
N ARG A 30 5.58 -8.95 -1.42
CA ARG A 30 5.73 -10.28 -0.80
C ARG A 30 7.16 -10.54 -0.33
N GLU A 31 8.15 -10.04 -1.04
CA GLU A 31 9.57 -10.20 -0.72
C GLU A 31 9.95 -9.52 0.59
N LEU A 32 9.17 -8.52 1.01
CA LEU A 32 9.35 -7.76 2.25
C LEU A 32 8.34 -8.16 3.34
N GLU A 33 7.49 -9.17 3.06
CA GLU A 33 6.30 -9.50 3.88
C GLU A 33 5.42 -8.26 4.19
N LEU A 34 5.39 -7.30 3.26
CA LEU A 34 4.76 -6.00 3.44
C LEU A 34 3.54 -5.85 2.53
N TYR A 35 2.40 -5.53 3.14
CA TYR A 35 1.13 -5.32 2.45
C TYR A 35 0.42 -4.12 3.09
N ALA A 36 -0.04 -3.16 2.29
CA ALA A 36 -0.66 -1.94 2.80
C ALA A 36 -1.69 -1.33 1.83
N LEU A 37 -2.60 -0.56 2.39
CA LEU A 37 -3.59 0.27 1.68
C LEU A 37 -3.47 1.71 2.23
N ALA A 38 -3.55 2.70 1.35
CA ALA A 38 -3.62 4.11 1.73
C ALA A 38 -4.77 4.80 1.00
N ASP A 39 -5.64 5.47 1.75
CA ASP A 39 -6.70 6.36 1.25
C ASP A 39 -6.19 7.80 1.32
N GLY A 40 -6.03 8.43 0.15
CA GLY A 40 -5.56 9.80 0.05
C GLY A 40 -6.70 10.78 0.30
N ALA A 41 -6.61 11.58 1.36
CA ALA A 41 -7.55 12.68 1.60
C ALA A 41 -7.07 13.95 0.89
N GLY A 42 -7.73 14.38 -0.19
CA GLY A 42 -7.35 15.63 -0.84
C GLY A 42 -8.28 16.16 -1.94
N GLY A 43 -9.03 15.30 -2.63
CA GLY A 43 -9.85 15.70 -3.77
C GLY A 43 -9.01 16.37 -4.86
N GLU A 44 -9.41 17.57 -5.30
CA GLU A 44 -8.68 18.39 -6.30
C GLU A 44 -7.20 18.66 -5.95
N ASN A 45 -6.81 18.53 -4.67
CA ASN A 45 -5.49 18.92 -4.17
C ASN A 45 -4.47 17.77 -4.07
N ALA A 46 -4.65 16.70 -4.86
CA ALA A 46 -3.69 15.60 -5.04
C ALA A 46 -3.60 14.55 -3.93
N GLY A 47 -4.75 14.06 -3.41
CA GLY A 47 -4.76 12.94 -2.47
C GLY A 47 -4.17 11.65 -3.07
N ASN A 48 -4.28 11.45 -4.38
CA ASN A 48 -3.57 10.38 -5.09
C ASN A 48 -2.04 10.48 -4.96
N VAL A 49 -1.48 11.69 -4.90
CA VAL A 49 -0.04 11.89 -4.67
C VAL A 49 0.30 11.55 -3.22
N ALA A 50 -0.53 11.96 -2.27
CA ALA A 50 -0.32 11.66 -0.86
C ALA A 50 -0.35 10.16 -0.55
N SER A 51 -1.33 9.42 -1.08
CA SER A 51 -1.43 7.97 -0.86
C SER A 51 -0.27 7.20 -1.51
N ASN A 52 0.11 7.56 -2.74
CA ASN A 52 1.28 6.95 -3.40
C ASN A 52 2.60 7.28 -2.68
N LEU A 53 2.78 8.52 -2.21
CA LEU A 53 3.96 8.93 -1.46
C LEU A 53 4.06 8.12 -0.16
N ALA A 54 2.96 8.00 0.59
CA ALA A 54 2.94 7.24 1.84
C ALA A 54 3.40 5.79 1.63
N LEU A 55 2.83 5.08 0.65
CA LEU A 55 3.20 3.69 0.39
C LEU A 55 4.62 3.54 -0.16
N THR A 56 5.07 4.48 -1.00
CA THR A 56 6.45 4.48 -1.53
C THR A 56 7.47 4.68 -0.40
N THR A 57 7.22 5.63 0.51
CA THR A 57 8.09 5.86 1.67
C THR A 57 8.15 4.66 2.61
N ILE A 58 7.01 4.00 2.85
CA ILE A 58 6.97 2.77 3.67
C ILE A 58 7.79 1.66 3.00
N ALA A 59 7.58 1.42 1.70
CA ALA A 59 8.31 0.40 0.96
C ALA A 59 9.83 0.64 1.04
N HIS A 60 10.28 1.86 0.76
CA HIS A 60 11.69 2.24 0.82
C HIS A 60 12.28 2.00 2.21
N ARG A 61 11.56 2.39 3.27
CA ARG A 61 12.02 2.19 4.65
C ARG A 61 12.23 0.71 4.98
N PHE A 62 11.36 -0.18 4.50
CA PHE A 62 11.51 -1.62 4.71
C PHE A 62 12.70 -2.19 3.91
N GLU A 63 12.90 -1.74 2.67
CA GLU A 63 14.04 -2.14 1.84
C GLU A 63 15.38 -1.80 2.48
N GLU A 64 15.50 -0.59 3.06
CA GLU A 64 16.68 -0.17 3.81
C GLU A 64 16.97 -1.05 5.03
N THR A 65 15.95 -1.56 5.70
CA THR A 65 16.12 -2.41 6.91
C THR A 65 16.47 -3.86 6.61
N GLN A 66 16.33 -4.30 5.35
CA GLN A 66 16.67 -5.65 4.91
C GLN A 66 18.11 -5.76 4.36
N SER A 67 18.84 -4.63 4.29
CA SER A 67 20.26 -4.56 3.89
C SER A 67 21.19 -4.64 5.10
#